data_AF-A0A1J5JDH6-F1
#
_entry.id   AF-A0A1J5JDH6-F1
#
_cell.length_a   1.000
_cell.length_b   1.000
_cell.length_c   1.000
_cell.angle_alpha   90.00
_cell.angle_beta   90.00
_cell.angle_gamma   90.00
#
_symmetry.space_group_name_H-M   'P 1'
#
loop_
_entity.id
_entity.type
_entity.pdbx_description
1 polymer ?
#
loop_
_entity_poly.entity_id
_entity_poly.type
_entity_poly.pdbx_seq_one_letter_code
_entity_poly.pdbx_strand_id
1 'polypeptide(L)'
;MLPVKVLMALLKRKLIGYYHYYGITDNSKRLLAFHYIPRCMLFKWLNRRSQRKSFDGEKFRRFLEKFPLPSPRIYVNIMDIWLPSTYIA
;
A
#
# COMPACT_ATOMS: atom_id res chain seq x y z
N MET A 1 20.79 -9.26 -3.47
CA MET A 1 21.00 -7.83 -3.16
C MET A 1 20.04 -6.82 -3.84
N LEU A 2 18.70 -6.91 -3.88
CA LEU A 2 17.88 -6.00 -4.75
C LEU A 2 18.08 -4.49 -4.44
N PRO A 3 18.46 -3.61 -5.39
CA PRO A 3 18.61 -2.18 -5.12
C PRO A 3 17.32 -1.55 -4.55
N VAL A 4 17.45 -0.58 -3.64
CA VAL A 4 16.31 0.04 -2.94
C VAL A 4 15.26 0.58 -3.90
N LYS A 5 15.67 1.26 -4.98
CA LYS A 5 14.75 1.77 -6.00
C LYS A 5 13.90 0.66 -6.63
N VAL A 6 14.54 -0.46 -6.97
CA VAL A 6 13.88 -1.63 -7.57
C VAL A 6 12.91 -2.28 -6.57
N LEU A 7 13.35 -2.47 -5.32
CA LEU A 7 12.50 -2.98 -4.24
C LEU A 7 11.23 -2.12 -4.07
N MET A 8 11.39 -0.80 -4.00
CA MET A 8 10.26 0.12 -3.82
C MET A 8 9.32 0.13 -5.03
N ALA A 9 9.84 0.02 -6.25
CA ALA A 9 9.03 -0.10 -7.46
C ALA A 9 8.17 -1.38 -7.46
N LEU A 10 8.78 -2.53 -7.11
CA LEU A 10 8.07 -3.81 -7.01
C LEU A 10 7.01 -3.79 -5.90
N LEU A 11 7.35 -3.22 -4.73
CA LEU A 11 6.42 -3.08 -3.62
C LEU A 11 5.23 -2.18 -4.01
N LYS A 12 5.49 -1.03 -4.63
CA LYS A 12 4.44 -0.13 -5.12
C LYS A 12 3.50 -0.85 -6.10
N ARG A 13 4.04 -1.59 -7.08
CA ARG A 13 3.23 -2.34 -8.05
C ARG A 13 2.34 -3.39 -7.38
N LYS A 14 2.86 -4.13 -6.39
CA LYS A 14 2.08 -5.09 -5.61
C LYS A 14 0.96 -4.43 -4.81
N LEU A 15 1.25 -3.30 -4.16
CA LEU A 15 0.25 -2.56 -3.38
C LEU A 15 -0.85 -1.96 -4.25
N ILE A 16 -0.50 -1.40 -5.42
CA ILE A 16 -1.48 -0.91 -6.39
C ILE A 16 -2.43 -2.04 -6.80
N GLY A 17 -1.89 -3.20 -7.17
CA GLY A 17 -2.71 -4.37 -7.53
C GLY A 17 -3.64 -4.81 -6.39
N TYR A 18 -3.11 -4.87 -5.16
CA TYR A 18 -3.91 -5.20 -3.98
C TYR A 18 -5.04 -4.18 -3.74
N TYR A 19 -4.74 -2.88 -3.84
CA TYR A 19 -5.75 -1.84 -3.64
C TYR A 19 -6.78 -1.78 -4.76
N HIS A 20 -6.41 -2.07 -5.99
CA HIS A 20 -7.40 -2.18 -7.07
C HIS A 20 -8.31 -3.40 -6.89
N TYR A 21 -7.76 -4.53 -6.46
CA TYR A 21 -8.53 -5.77 -6.28
C TYR A 21 -9.46 -5.71 -5.07
N TYR A 22 -8.94 -5.28 -3.91
CA TYR A 22 -9.71 -5.22 -2.67
C TYR A 22 -10.39 -3.86 -2.44
N GLY A 23 -10.17 -2.88 -3.32
CA GLY A 23 -10.73 -1.54 -3.31
C GLY A 23 -12.22 -1.47 -3.64
N ILE A 24 -13.04 -2.35 -3.07
CA ILE A 24 -14.48 -2.40 -3.32
C ILE A 24 -15.26 -1.69 -2.20
N THR A 25 -16.52 -1.33 -2.46
CA THR A 25 -17.45 -0.77 -1.46
C THR A 25 -17.38 -1.56 -0.14
N ASP A 26 -17.47 -0.82 0.97
CA ASP A 26 -17.47 -1.34 2.34
C ASP A 26 -16.17 -2.02 2.84
N ASN A 27 -15.12 -2.12 2.00
CA ASN A 27 -13.83 -2.70 2.42
C ASN A 27 -12.78 -1.68 2.89
N SER A 28 -13.17 -0.40 3.04
CA SER A 28 -12.26 0.71 3.37
C SER A 28 -11.50 0.51 4.68
N LYS A 29 -12.18 0.00 5.72
CA LYS A 29 -11.58 -0.25 7.05
C LYS A 29 -10.44 -1.27 6.98
N ARG A 30 -10.65 -2.39 6.28
CA ARG A 30 -9.63 -3.45 6.15
C ARG A 30 -8.47 -3.00 5.24
N LEU A 31 -8.76 -2.25 4.17
CA LEU A 31 -7.72 -1.64 3.33
C LEU A 31 -6.82 -0.69 4.13
N LEU A 32 -7.41 0.15 4.97
CA LEU A 32 -6.68 1.08 5.83
C LEU A 32 -5.83 0.34 6.87
N ALA A 33 -6.37 -0.72 7.49
CA ALA A 33 -5.61 -1.56 8.40
C ALA A 33 -4.44 -2.25 7.70
N PHE A 34 -4.67 -2.80 6.50
CA PHE A 34 -3.64 -3.47 5.72
C PHE A 34 -2.50 -2.52 5.33
N HIS A 35 -2.78 -1.24 5.06
CA HIS A 35 -1.78 -0.25 4.69
C HIS A 35 -0.63 -0.09 5.71
N TYR A 36 -0.86 -0.39 6.98
CA TYR A 36 0.21 -0.37 8.00
C TYR A 36 1.18 -1.56 7.88
N ILE A 37 0.68 -2.74 7.51
CA ILE A 37 1.45 -4.00 7.53
C ILE A 37 2.69 -3.95 6.59
N PRO A 38 2.57 -3.54 5.30
CA PRO A 38 3.72 -3.41 4.41
C PRO A 38 4.77 -2.41 4.90
N ARG A 39 4.37 -1.35 5.62
CA ARG A 39 5.32 -0.38 6.20
C ARG A 39 6.15 -1.01 7.30
N CYS A 40 5.52 -1.73 8.22
CA CYS A 40 6.23 -2.45 9.28
C CYS A 40 7.17 -3.51 8.71
N MET A 41 6.70 -4.28 7.72
CA MET A 41 7.52 -5.27 7.03
C MET A 41 8.72 -4.61 6.34
N LEU A 42 8.50 -3.51 5.61
CA LEU A 42 9.57 -2.77 4.95
C LEU A 42 10.60 -2.25 5.96
N PHE A 43 10.16 -1.62 7.05
CA PHE A 43 11.04 -1.15 8.12
C PHE A 43 11.87 -2.29 8.72
N LYS A 44 11.23 -3.41 9.06
CA LYS A 44 11.89 -4.61 9.61
C LYS A 44 12.94 -5.15 8.66
N TRP A 45 12.61 -5.34 7.38
CA TRP A 45 13.51 -5.97 6.41
C TRP A 45 14.64 -5.03 5.97
N LEU A 46 14.41 -3.71 5.87
CA LEU A 46 15.48 -2.74 5.63
C LEU A 46 16.50 -2.72 6.77
N ASN A 47 16.04 -2.79 8.03
CA ASN A 47 16.93 -2.85 9.19
C ASN A 47 17.66 -4.19 9.36
N ARG A 48 17.10 -5.29 8.86
CA ARG A 48 17.77 -6.60 8.85
C ARG A 48 18.79 -6.75 7.72
N ARG A 49 18.64 -5.95 6.66
CA ARG A 49 19.45 -5.99 5.45
C ARG A 49 20.85 -5.40 5.65
N SER A 50 20.98 -4.45 6.56
CA SER A 50 22.24 -3.89 6.99
C SER A 50 22.62 -4.55 8.32
N GLN A 51 23.88 -4.96 8.50
CA GLN A 51 24.39 -5.41 9.81
C GLN A 51 24.34 -4.30 10.89
N ARG A 52 24.00 -3.06 10.50
CA ARG A 52 23.66 -1.95 11.39
C ARG A 52 22.16 -1.66 11.35
N LYS A 53 21.55 -1.35 12.50
CA LYS A 53 20.20 -0.73 12.57
C LYS A 53 20.23 0.65 11.93
N SER A 54 20.06 0.71 10.60
CA SER A 54 20.25 1.93 9.81
C SER A 54 19.06 2.89 9.89
N PHE A 55 17.86 2.37 10.15
CA PHE A 55 16.62 3.14 10.24
C PHE A 55 16.09 3.19 11.67
N ASP A 56 16.03 4.40 12.22
CA ASP A 56 15.07 4.76 13.26
C ASP A 56 13.74 5.21 12.62
N GLY A 57 12.74 5.53 13.45
CA GLY A 57 11.42 5.94 12.98
C GLY A 57 11.44 7.22 12.14
N GLU A 58 12.28 8.20 12.49
CA GLU A 58 12.35 9.47 11.76
C GLU A 58 13.05 9.31 10.40
N LYS A 59 14.18 8.59 10.35
CA LYS A 59 14.85 8.25 9.10
C LYS A 59 13.93 7.45 8.19
N PHE A 60 13.12 6.55 8.76
CA PHE A 60 12.15 5.79 7.98
C PHE A 60 11.03 6.69 7.43
N ARG A 61 10.56 7.66 8.20
CA ARG A 61 9.60 8.67 7.73
C ARG A 61 10.18 9.47 6.55
N ARG A 62 11.39 10.03 6.69
CA ARG A 62 12.09 10.75 5.61
C ARG A 62 12.35 9.86 4.38
N PHE A 63 12.62 8.58 4.60
CA PHE A 63 12.75 7.62 3.52
C PHE A 63 11.43 7.43 2.74
N LEU A 64 10.30 7.33 3.44
CA LEU A 64 8.99 7.23 2.81
C LEU A 64 8.57 8.52 2.11
N GLU A 65 9.06 9.69 2.53
CA GLU A 65 8.87 10.94 1.76
C GLU A 65 9.56 10.86 0.38
N LYS A 66 10.77 10.28 0.33
CA LYS A 66 11.50 10.07 -0.93
C LYS A 66 10.93 8.93 -1.78
N PHE A 67 10.42 7.87 -1.13
CA PHE A 67 9.84 6.70 -1.77
C PHE A 67 8.41 6.44 -1.27
N PRO A 68 7.44 7.28 -1.68
CA PRO A 68 6.09 7.19 -1.16
C PRO A 68 5.42 5.89 -1.60
N LEU A 69 4.80 5.22 -0.62
CA LEU A 69 3.91 4.09 -0.86
C LEU A 69 2.52 4.61 -1.27
N PRO A 70 1.81 3.88 -2.14
CA PRO A 70 0.44 4.23 -2.50
C PRO A 70 -0.48 4.18 -1.28
N SER A 71 -1.47 5.06 -1.23
CA SER A 71 -2.51 5.06 -0.21
C SER A 71 -3.70 4.19 -0.65
N PRO A 72 -4.35 3.46 0.27
CA PRO A 72 -5.55 2.70 -0.03
C PRO A 72 -6.68 3.65 -0.40
N ARG A 73 -7.49 3.25 -1.37
CA ARG A 73 -8.70 3.95 -1.82
C ARG A 73 -9.73 2.92 -2.24
N ILE A 74 -11.00 3.32 -2.27
CA ILE A 74 -12.05 2.56 -2.95
C ILE A 74 -11.97 2.92 -4.44
N TYR A 75 -11.94 1.90 -5.28
CA TYR A 75 -11.85 1.97 -6.74
C TYR A 75 -13.12 1.50 -7.44
N VAL A 76 -13.85 0.57 -6.83
CA VAL A 76 -15.05 -0.03 -7.42
C VAL A 76 -16.20 0.13 -6.45
N ASN A 77 -17.27 0.76 -6.92
CA ASN A 77 -18.54 0.69 -6.22
C ASN A 77 -19.31 -0.54 -6.68
N ILE A 78 -19.50 -1.51 -5.78
CA ILE A 78 -20.23 -2.74 -6.11
C ILE A 78 -21.71 -2.47 -6.43
N MET A 79 -22.30 -1.42 -5.85
CA MET A 79 -23.72 -1.09 -6.05
C MET A 79 -24.00 -0.70 -7.50
N ASP A 80 -23.04 -0.01 -8.14
CA ASP A 80 -23.13 0.40 -9.54
C ASP A 80 -23.07 -0.80 -10.50
N ILE A 81 -22.52 -1.93 -10.05
CA ILE A 81 -22.47 -3.18 -10.82
C ILE A 81 -23.81 -3.93 -10.75
N TRP A 82 -24.44 -3.95 -9.58
CA TRP A 82 -25.71 -4.66 -9.36
C TRP A 82 -26.92 -3.85 -9.80
N LEU A 83 -26.81 -2.52 -9.79
CA LEU A 83 -27.86 -1.58 -10.22
C LEU A 83 -27.29 -0.68 -11.32
N PRO A 84 -27.38 -1.11 -12.60
CA PRO A 84 -27.09 -0.22 -13.71
C PRO A 84 -27.92 1.07 -13.57
N SER A 85 -27.38 2.22 -13.99
CA SER A 85 -28.03 3.54 -13.79
C SER A 85 -29.45 3.66 -14.37
N THR A 86 -29.88 2.66 -15.15
CA THR A 86 -31.25 2.48 -15.66
C THR A 86 -32.29 2.19 -14.57
N TYR A 87 -31.90 1.73 -13.38
CA TYR A 87 -32.83 1.39 -12.28
C TYR A 87 -33.04 2.52 -11.26
N ILE A 88 -32.32 3.63 -11.41
CA ILE A 88 -32.42 4.82 -10.53
C ILE A 88 -33.24 5.94 -11.21
N ALA A 89 -33.89 5.64 -12.35
CA ALA A 89 -34.76 6.56 -13.08
C ALA A 89 -36.19 6.59 -12.51
#